data_AF-A0A0B6Y2L1-F1
#
_entry.id   AF-A0A0B6Y2L1-F1
#
_cell.length_a   1.000
_cell.length_b   1.000
_cell.length_c   1.000
_cell.angle_alpha   90.00
_cell.angle_beta   90.00
_cell.angle_gamma   90.00
#
_symmetry.space_group_name_H-M   'P 1'
#
loop_
_entity.id
_entity.type
_entity.pdbx_description
1 polymer ?
#
loop_
_entity_poly.entity_id
_entity_poly.type
_entity_poly.pdbx_seq_one_letter_code
_entity_poly.pdbx_strand_id
1 'polypeptide(L)'
;ATMFHQRFIEELFNPQLLYSKKAMRTVFDRLAHASIMRLNAASMDKLYDLMTMAFKYQVSLALRPKDIFLITLNHMDTIRSYIEDSDSVKKQVEHVYEMLIETYASLSHGEFQLIRQTLLSFFQDIHIRVSIFLKDKV
;
A
#
# COMPACT_ATOMS: atom_id res chain seq x y z
N ALA A 1 3.80 -10.50 -10.81
CA ALA A 1 3.44 -9.98 -12.16
C ALA A 1 2.13 -9.18 -12.12
N THR A 2 0.99 -9.75 -11.71
CA THR A 2 -0.33 -9.07 -11.80
C THR A 2 -0.42 -7.73 -11.06
N MET A 3 0.17 -7.62 -9.86
CA MET A 3 0.14 -6.39 -9.05
C MET A 3 0.85 -5.18 -9.68
N PHE A 4 1.91 -5.41 -10.47
CA PHE A 4 2.71 -4.35 -11.12
C PHE A 4 2.50 -4.32 -12.64
N HIS A 5 1.45 -4.99 -13.12
CA HIS A 5 1.15 -4.97 -14.54
C HIS A 5 0.78 -3.55 -14.98
N GLN A 6 1.43 -3.06 -16.03
CA GLN A 6 1.34 -1.67 -16.51
C GLN A 6 -0.10 -1.12 -16.53
N ARG A 7 -1.02 -1.80 -17.22
CA ARG A 7 -2.44 -1.36 -17.30
C ARG A 7 -3.11 -1.18 -15.95
N PHE A 8 -2.80 -2.03 -14.97
CA PHE A 8 -3.40 -1.91 -13.63
C PHE A 8 -2.83 -0.69 -12.88
N ILE A 9 -1.53 -0.45 -13.02
CA ILE A 9 -0.86 0.71 -12.41
C ILE A 9 -1.32 2.02 -13.06
N GLU A 10 -1.40 2.08 -14.38
CA GLU A 10 -1.93 3.26 -15.10
C GLU A 10 -3.33 3.63 -14.62
N GLU A 11 -4.23 2.65 -14.49
CA GLU A 11 -5.57 2.87 -13.94
C GLU A 11 -5.56 3.32 -12.48
N LEU A 12 -4.61 2.82 -11.67
CA LEU A 12 -4.48 3.22 -10.27
C LEU A 12 -4.00 4.68 -10.12
N PHE A 13 -3.18 5.16 -11.06
CA PHE A 13 -2.62 6.51 -11.06
C PHE A 13 -3.53 7.55 -11.70
N ASN A 14 -4.66 7.15 -12.30
CA ASN A 14 -5.68 8.09 -12.73
C ASN A 14 -6.20 8.90 -11.52
N PRO A 15 -6.31 10.23 -11.61
CA PRO A 15 -6.84 11.05 -10.52
C PRO A 15 -8.23 10.58 -10.12
N GLN A 16 -8.37 10.18 -8.86
CA GLN A 16 -9.60 9.62 -8.34
C GLN A 16 -9.76 9.92 -6.85
N LEU A 17 -11.00 9.91 -6.38
CA LEU A 17 -11.28 9.92 -4.95
C LEU A 17 -10.79 8.61 -4.33
N LEU A 18 -10.46 8.67 -3.04
CA LEU A 18 -10.09 7.49 -2.29
C LEU A 18 -11.20 6.43 -2.36
N TYR A 19 -10.82 5.18 -2.62
CA TYR A 19 -11.76 4.06 -2.60
C TYR A 19 -12.49 3.94 -1.27
N SER A 20 -13.75 3.49 -1.34
CA SER A 20 -14.46 3.04 -0.15
C SER A 20 -13.77 1.82 0.47
N LYS A 21 -13.95 1.60 1.78
CA LYS A 21 -13.42 0.43 2.49
C LYS A 21 -13.79 -0.89 1.78
N LYS A 22 -15.04 -1.01 1.30
CA LYS A 22 -15.52 -2.19 0.54
C LYS A 22 -14.83 -2.36 -0.80
N ALA A 23 -14.63 -1.27 -1.55
CA ALA A 23 -13.94 -1.32 -2.84
C ALA A 23 -12.47 -1.69 -2.65
N MET A 24 -11.80 -1.09 -1.66
CA MET A 24 -10.41 -1.40 -1.33
C MET A 24 -10.23 -2.87 -0.91
N ARG A 25 -11.14 -3.40 -0.08
CA ARG A 25 -11.17 -4.84 0.26
C ARG A 25 -11.30 -5.72 -0.98
N THR A 26 -12.18 -5.36 -1.91
CA THR A 26 -12.37 -6.12 -3.16
C THR A 26 -11.11 -6.14 -4.02
N VAL A 27 -10.41 -5.00 -4.15
CA VAL A 27 -9.12 -4.94 -4.87
C VAL A 27 -8.09 -5.83 -4.18
N PHE A 28 -7.98 -5.76 -2.85
CA PHE A 28 -7.06 -6.57 -2.07
C PHE A 28 -7.32 -8.08 -2.24
N ASP A 29 -8.59 -8.50 -2.20
CA ASP A 29 -8.98 -9.89 -2.38
C ASP A 29 -8.60 -10.42 -3.76
N ARG A 30 -8.83 -9.62 -4.81
CA ARG A 30 -8.45 -9.96 -6.18
C ARG A 30 -6.94 -10.08 -6.35
N LEU A 31 -6.17 -9.20 -5.71
CA LEU A 31 -4.71 -9.25 -5.75
C LEU A 31 -4.15 -10.47 -5.01
N ALA A 32 -4.64 -10.76 -3.79
CA ALA A 32 -4.21 -11.91 -3.01
C ALA A 32 -4.51 -13.24 -3.71
N HIS A 33 -5.63 -13.31 -4.44
CA HIS A 33 -6.05 -14.50 -5.22
C HIS A 33 -5.62 -14.46 -6.69
N ALA A 34 -4.75 -13.53 -7.09
CA ALA A 34 -4.19 -13.53 -8.43
C ALA A 34 -3.18 -14.68 -8.64
N SER A 35 -2.72 -15.30 -7.55
CA SER A 35 -1.88 -16.49 -7.59
C SER A 35 -2.71 -17.79 -7.54
N ILE A 36 -2.06 -18.92 -7.82
CA ILE A 36 -2.68 -20.25 -7.71
C ILE A 36 -3.07 -20.56 -6.25
N MET A 37 -2.32 -20.02 -5.27
CA MET A 37 -2.61 -20.22 -3.85
C MET A 37 -3.87 -19.44 -3.45
N ARG A 38 -4.87 -20.18 -2.96
CA ARG A 38 -6.13 -19.61 -2.47
C ARG A 38 -6.20 -19.71 -0.95
N LEU A 39 -6.29 -18.55 -0.31
CA LEU A 39 -6.67 -18.41 1.09
C LEU A 39 -8.19 -18.67 1.24
N ASN A 40 -8.58 -19.28 2.36
CA ASN A 40 -10.00 -19.32 2.74
C ASN A 40 -10.46 -17.95 3.29
N ALA A 41 -11.77 -17.77 3.45
CA ALA A 41 -12.35 -16.50 3.92
C ALA A 41 -11.74 -16.02 5.24
N ALA A 42 -11.63 -16.89 6.25
CA ALA A 42 -11.10 -16.53 7.56
C ALA A 42 -9.62 -16.10 7.50
N SER A 43 -8.80 -16.76 6.68
CA SER A 43 -7.40 -16.37 6.46
C SER A 43 -7.29 -15.06 5.69
N MET A 44 -8.17 -14.82 4.71
CA MET A 44 -8.24 -13.54 3.98
C MET A 44 -8.64 -12.38 4.86
N ASP A 45 -9.56 -12.57 5.81
CA ASP A 45 -9.94 -11.56 6.81
C ASP A 45 -8.73 -11.19 7.68
N LYS A 46 -8.03 -12.19 8.22
CA LYS A 46 -6.82 -11.95 9.03
C LYS A 46 -5.71 -11.25 8.25
N LEU A 47 -5.50 -11.61 6.98
CA LEU A 47 -4.48 -10.98 6.15
C LEU A 47 -4.80 -9.50 5.91
N TYR A 48 -6.06 -9.18 5.59
CA TYR A 48 -6.47 -7.80 5.38
C TYR A 48 -6.42 -6.97 6.65
N ASP A 49 -6.82 -7.56 7.78
CA ASP A 49 -6.67 -6.91 9.09
C ASP A 49 -5.21 -6.61 9.39
N LEU A 50 -4.30 -7.57 9.14
CA LEU A 50 -2.87 -7.39 9.35
C LEU A 50 -2.30 -6.26 8.48
N MET A 51 -2.61 -6.25 7.19
CA MET A 51 -2.13 -5.22 6.25
C MET A 51 -2.69 -3.83 6.61
N THR A 52 -3.99 -3.77 6.91
CA THR A 52 -4.66 -2.53 7.33
C THR A 52 -4.06 -1.99 8.63
N MET A 53 -3.80 -2.88 9.59
CA MET A 53 -3.19 -2.54 10.87
C MET A 53 -1.76 -2.01 10.70
N ALA A 54 -0.92 -2.71 9.94
CA ALA A 54 0.47 -2.32 9.70
C ALA A 54 0.54 -0.94 9.03
N PHE A 55 -0.25 -0.73 7.98
CA PHE A 55 -0.23 0.53 7.25
C PHE A 55 -0.84 1.67 8.09
N LYS A 56 -1.95 1.44 8.80
CA LYS A 56 -2.52 2.42 9.75
C LYS A 56 -1.48 2.86 10.79
N TYR A 57 -0.72 1.91 11.33
CA TYR A 57 0.34 2.20 12.30
C TYR A 57 1.43 3.10 11.69
N GLN A 58 1.94 2.78 10.51
CA GLN A 58 2.96 3.59 9.82
C GLN A 58 2.45 5.01 9.51
N VAL A 59 1.23 5.15 9.00
CA VAL A 59 0.62 6.46 8.72
C VAL A 59 0.43 7.28 10.00
N SER A 60 0.06 6.64 11.11
CA SER A 60 -0.14 7.32 12.40
C SER A 60 1.16 7.82 13.00
N LEU A 61 2.27 7.09 12.80
CA LEU A 61 3.60 7.47 13.28
C LEU A 61 4.37 8.40 12.33
N ALA A 62 3.88 8.65 11.12
CA ALA A 62 4.47 9.61 10.20
C ALA A 62 4.46 11.02 10.84
N LEU A 63 5.66 11.51 11.20
CA LEU A 63 5.86 12.79 11.89
C LEU A 63 5.70 13.97 10.92
N ARG A 64 6.17 13.81 9.68
CA ARG A 64 6.03 14.79 8.61
C ARG A 64 5.08 14.26 7.55
N PRO A 65 4.27 15.10 6.91
CA PRO A 65 3.35 14.66 5.86
C PRO A 65 4.05 13.93 4.70
N LYS A 66 5.26 14.38 4.33
CA LYS A 66 6.09 13.75 3.29
C LYS A 66 6.56 12.34 3.65
N ASP A 67 6.56 11.97 4.93
CA ASP A 67 6.98 10.62 5.35
C ASP A 67 6.02 9.55 4.81
N ILE A 68 4.77 9.90 4.45
CA ILE A 68 3.85 8.97 3.75
C ILE A 68 4.45 8.48 2.44
N PHE A 69 5.08 9.38 1.68
CA PHE A 69 5.75 9.01 0.43
C PHE A 69 6.98 8.15 0.69
N LEU A 70 7.77 8.48 1.73
CA LEU A 70 8.92 7.68 2.12
C LEU A 70 8.52 6.26 2.56
N ILE A 71 7.41 6.11 3.28
CA ILE A 71 6.85 4.80 3.65
C ILE A 71 6.54 4.00 2.37
N THR A 72 5.90 4.62 1.38
CA THR A 72 5.61 3.96 0.09
C THR A 72 6.89 3.53 -0.63
N LEU A 73 7.91 4.39 -0.70
CA LEU A 73 9.19 4.04 -1.33
C LEU A 73 9.92 2.91 -0.58
N ASN A 74 9.90 2.91 0.76
CA ASN A 74 10.47 1.83 1.57
C ASN A 74 9.79 0.48 1.29
N HIS A 75 8.48 0.47 1.08
CA HIS A 75 7.76 -0.74 0.66
C HIS A 75 8.19 -1.19 -0.73
N MET A 76 8.36 -0.26 -1.66
CA MET A 76 8.84 -0.57 -3.01
C MET A 76 10.27 -1.14 -3.00
N ASP A 77 11.17 -0.60 -2.19
CA ASP A 77 12.54 -1.10 -2.02
C ASP A 77 12.54 -2.51 -1.43
N THR A 78 11.67 -2.77 -0.44
CA THR A 78 11.50 -4.10 0.13
C THR A 78 10.98 -5.09 -0.92
N ILE A 79 9.99 -4.71 -1.72
CA ILE A 79 9.46 -5.55 -2.80
C ILE A 79 10.54 -5.82 -3.86
N ARG A 80 11.31 -4.80 -4.24
CA ARG A 80 12.44 -4.92 -5.16
C ARG A 80 13.46 -5.95 -4.66
N SER A 81 13.73 -5.98 -3.34
CA SER A 81 14.64 -6.94 -2.72
C SER A 81 14.19 -8.40 -2.82
N TYR A 82 12.87 -8.66 -2.94
CA TYR A 82 12.33 -10.02 -3.07
C TYR A 82 12.32 -10.54 -4.50
N ILE A 83 12.71 -9.74 -5.49
CA ILE A 83 12.65 -10.13 -6.90
C ILE A 83 14.05 -10.53 -7.37
N GLU A 84 14.35 -11.82 -7.28
CA GLU A 84 15.67 -12.35 -7.65
C GLU A 84 15.73 -12.76 -9.13
N ASP A 85 14.71 -13.50 -9.63
CA ASP A 85 14.82 -14.28 -10.87
C ASP A 85 13.90 -13.86 -12.03
N SER A 86 13.33 -12.65 -12.00
CA SER A 86 12.40 -12.21 -13.05
C SER A 86 12.65 -10.78 -13.53
N ASP A 87 13.43 -10.63 -14.60
CA ASP A 87 13.74 -9.33 -15.22
C ASP A 87 12.49 -8.58 -15.70
N SER A 88 11.46 -9.29 -16.16
CA SER A 88 10.19 -8.67 -16.55
C SER A 88 9.47 -8.04 -15.37
N VAL A 89 9.45 -8.70 -14.21
CA VAL A 89 8.85 -8.16 -12.98
C VAL A 89 9.71 -7.05 -12.39
N LYS A 90 11.05 -7.17 -12.44
CA LYS A 90 11.97 -6.08 -12.04
C LYS A 90 11.66 -4.80 -12.82
N LYS A 91 11.58 -4.88 -14.16
CA LYS A 91 11.23 -3.73 -15.02
C LYS A 91 9.87 -3.12 -14.66
N GLN A 92 8.87 -3.95 -14.34
CA GLN A 92 7.57 -3.46 -13.90
C GLN A 92 7.66 -2.68 -12.58
N VAL A 93 8.41 -3.19 -11.61
CA VAL A 93 8.61 -2.52 -10.31
C VAL A 93 9.38 -1.22 -10.46
N GLU A 94 10.45 -1.18 -11.26
CA GLU A 94 11.19 0.05 -11.54
C GLU A 94 10.30 1.09 -12.22
N HIS A 95 9.46 0.69 -13.18
CA HIS A 95 8.53 1.60 -13.83
C HIS A 95 7.54 2.23 -12.83
N VAL A 96 7.01 1.44 -11.89
CA VAL A 96 6.15 1.98 -10.82
C VAL A 96 6.93 2.95 -9.92
N TYR A 97 8.20 2.66 -9.64
CA TYR A 97 9.06 3.55 -8.87
C TYR A 97 9.24 4.91 -9.56
N GLU A 98 9.51 4.91 -10.87
CA GLU A 98 9.62 6.14 -11.68
C GLU A 98 8.31 6.93 -11.65
N MET A 99 7.17 6.27 -11.91
CA MET A 99 5.84 6.91 -11.86
C MET A 99 5.55 7.54 -10.49
N LEU A 100 5.91 6.87 -9.40
CA LEU A 100 5.76 7.39 -8.04
C LEU A 100 6.57 8.68 -7.84
N ILE A 101 7.81 8.72 -8.30
CA ILE A 101 8.68 9.90 -8.21
C ILE A 101 8.12 11.04 -9.07
N GLU A 102 7.77 10.78 -10.32
CA GLU A 102 7.22 11.77 -11.25
C GLU A 102 5.92 12.38 -10.71
N THR A 103 5.06 11.57 -10.09
CA THR A 103 3.75 12.01 -9.61
C THR A 103 3.83 12.75 -8.28
N TYR A 104 4.62 12.25 -7.32
CA TYR A 104 4.53 12.69 -5.92
C TYR A 104 5.73 13.50 -5.43
N ALA A 105 6.92 13.42 -6.07
CA ALA A 105 8.13 14.03 -5.52
C ALA A 105 8.09 15.57 -5.45
N SER A 106 7.34 16.20 -6.35
CA SER A 106 7.20 17.66 -6.45
C SER A 106 6.05 18.24 -5.62
N LEU A 107 5.23 17.39 -4.98
CA LEU A 107 4.12 17.86 -4.17
C LEU A 107 4.59 18.70 -2.98
N SER A 108 3.81 19.73 -2.70
CA SER A 108 4.01 20.61 -1.56
C SER A 108 3.69 19.90 -0.24
N HIS A 109 4.16 20.49 0.87
CA HIS A 109 3.82 20.01 2.22
C HIS A 109 2.30 20.02 2.47
N GLY A 110 1.56 20.97 1.90
CA GLY A 110 0.11 21.08 2.03
C GLY A 110 -0.62 19.93 1.33
N GLU A 111 -0.19 19.58 0.11
CA GLU A 111 -0.73 18.44 -0.63
C GLU A 111 -0.44 17.12 0.08
N PHE A 112 0.78 16.93 0.58
CA PHE A 112 1.08 15.76 1.41
C PHE A 112 0.28 15.72 2.70
N GLN A 113 0.01 16.87 3.33
CA GLN A 113 -0.83 16.93 4.52
C GLN A 113 -2.28 16.55 4.19
N LEU A 114 -2.80 16.95 3.02
CA LEU A 114 -4.12 16.53 2.55
C LEU A 114 -4.19 15.01 2.33
N ILE A 115 -3.16 14.42 1.70
CA ILE A 115 -3.05 12.97 1.53
C ILE A 115 -3.04 12.28 2.90
N ARG A 116 -2.18 12.72 3.82
CA ARG A 116 -2.09 12.15 5.16
C ARG A 116 -3.41 12.23 5.91
N GLN A 117 -4.08 13.38 5.89
CA GLN A 117 -5.37 13.57 6.56
C GLN A 117 -6.46 12.69 5.95
N THR A 118 -6.46 12.53 4.62
CA THR A 118 -7.39 11.66 3.90
C THR A 118 -7.20 10.19 4.31
N LEU A 119 -5.95 9.73 4.41
CA LEU A 119 -5.62 8.39 4.90
C LEU A 119 -6.00 8.19 6.37
N LEU A 120 -5.69 9.15 7.25
CA LEU A 120 -6.08 9.08 8.66
C LEU A 120 -7.60 9.00 8.83
N SER A 121 -8.35 9.78 8.04
CA SER A 121 -9.81 9.76 8.02
C SER A 121 -10.35 8.42 7.50
N PHE A 122 -9.71 7.82 6.51
CA PHE A 122 -10.07 6.48 6.03
C PHE A 122 -9.91 5.41 7.12
N PHE A 123 -8.85 5.50 7.93
CA PHE A 123 -8.60 4.59 9.05
C PHE A 123 -9.36 4.95 10.33
N GLN A 124 -10.11 6.05 10.33
CA GLN A 124 -11.03 6.40 11.38
C GLN A 124 -12.08 5.27 11.51
N ASP A 125 -12.34 4.86 12.75
CA ASP A 125 -13.26 3.78 13.13
C ASP A 125 -12.87 2.37 12.69
N ILE A 126 -11.62 2.17 12.24
CA ILE A 126 -11.05 0.83 12.05
C ILE A 126 -10.38 0.38 13.35
N HIS A 127 -11.03 -0.51 14.08
CA HIS A 127 -10.60 -1.00 15.40
C HIS A 127 -9.94 -2.39 15.33
N ILE A 128 -8.77 -2.47 14.69
CA ILE A 128 -7.96 -3.69 14.63
C ILE A 128 -6.90 -3.64 15.74
N ARG A 129 -6.74 -4.74 16.50
CA ARG A 129 -5.81 -4.81 17.63
C ARG A 129 -4.36 -4.86 17.16
N VAL A 130 -3.59 -3.79 17.40
CA VAL A 130 -2.13 -3.71 17.15
C VAL A 130 -1.26 -4.57 18.08
N SER A 131 -1.86 -5.40 18.93
CA SER A 131 -1.17 -6.13 19.99
C SER A 131 -0.07 -7.08 19.49
N ILE A 132 -0.11 -7.49 18.21
CA ILE A 132 0.98 -8.27 17.59
C ILE A 132 2.26 -7.41 17.47
N PHE A 133 2.16 -6.15 17.05
CA PHE A 133 3.32 -5.25 16.92
C PHE A 133 3.83 -4.68 18.26
N LEU A 134 3.06 -4.81 19.34
CA LEU A 134 3.46 -4.32 20.67
C LEU A 134 4.14 -5.40 21.53
N LYS A 135 3.98 -6.67 21.19
CA LYS A 135 4.58 -7.79 21.95
C LYS A 135 6.02 -8.04 21.56
N ASP A 136 6.33 -7.87 20.28
CA ASP A 136 7.69 -7.93 19.78
C ASP A 136 8.15 -6.49 19.57
N LYS A 137 8.96 -5.97 20.48
CA LYS A 137 9.70 -4.72 20.24
C LYS A 137 10.61 -4.95 19.03
N VAL A 138 10.13 -4.57 17.85
CA VAL A 138 11.00 -4.30 16.69
C VAL A 138 11.74 -3.00 16.97
#